data_AF-A0A354CX21-F1
#
_entry.id   AF-A0A354CX21-F1
#
_cell.length_a   1.000
_cell.length_b   1.000
_cell.length_c   1.000
_cell.angle_alpha   90.00
_cell.angle_beta   90.00
_cell.angle_gamma   90.00
#
_symmetry.space_group_name_H-M   'P 1'
#
loop_
_entity.id
_entity.type
_entity.pdbx_description
1 polymer ?
#
loop_
_entity_poly.entity_id
_entity_poly.type
_entity_poly.pdbx_seq_one_letter_code
_entity_poly.pdbx_strand_id
1 'polypeptide(L)'
;FKQLFAQVTNPPIDPIREELVMSLNTVLGARPNVLEEGPLGKRLLFTTSPVLLPQAFAAIRSLRRSDLTCATVAIHFEASQGPEGLQRALKRVCEQAVKEVDRGAAIVILSDHGISASKAPIPSLLATAAVHHHLIRTGRRMKTTLVVEAGDVHEVHHVACLVGYGASALYPYLAYQTIKTMEQAGRLGAVTFDQALQHYKKAVEQGLLKIMSKMGISTVGSYRGAQI
;
A
#
# COMPACT_ATOMS: atom_id res chain seq x y z
N PHE A 1 -2.82 16.75 -1.42
CA PHE A 1 -2.82 16.22 -0.04
C PHE A 1 -1.75 16.91 0.78
N LYS A 2 -2.12 17.52 1.90
CA LYS A 2 -1.20 18.15 2.86
C LYS A 2 -1.31 17.37 4.18
N GLN A 3 -0.17 17.14 4.83
CA GLN A 3 -0.13 16.41 6.09
C GLN A 3 -0.77 17.26 7.20
N LEU A 4 -1.69 16.68 7.95
CA LEU A 4 -2.19 17.26 9.17
C LEU A 4 -1.17 17.08 10.31
N PHE A 5 -1.24 17.94 11.31
CA PHE A 5 -0.40 17.85 12.50
C PHE A 5 -1.17 18.39 13.70
N ALA A 6 -0.90 17.81 14.87
CA ALA A 6 -1.59 18.17 16.08
C ALA A 6 -1.06 19.50 16.63
N GLN A 7 -1.97 20.34 17.10
CA GLN A 7 -1.66 21.58 17.79
C GLN A 7 -2.53 21.65 19.05
N VAL A 8 -1.90 21.73 20.23
CA VAL A 8 -2.52 21.93 21.55
C VAL A 8 -3.36 20.74 22.06
N THR A 9 -4.25 20.17 21.26
CA THR A 9 -5.25 19.18 21.68
C THR A 9 -4.68 17.82 22.06
N ASN A 10 -3.58 17.42 21.40
CA ASN A 10 -2.88 16.17 21.65
C ASN A 10 -1.39 16.34 21.31
N PRO A 11 -0.47 15.83 22.14
CA PRO A 11 0.96 15.99 21.89
C PRO A 11 1.44 15.10 20.73
N PRO A 12 2.38 15.57 19.89
CA PRO A 12 3.10 14.69 18.98
C PRO A 12 4.03 13.75 19.75
N ILE A 13 4.44 12.65 19.12
CA ILE A 13 5.41 11.67 19.66
C ILE A 13 6.79 11.96 19.05
N ASP A 14 7.87 11.75 19.82
CA ASP A 14 9.23 11.75 19.28
C ASP A 14 9.52 10.43 18.55
N PRO A 15 9.61 10.41 17.20
CA PRO A 15 9.74 9.17 16.44
C PRO A 15 11.13 8.52 16.55
N ILE A 16 12.09 9.15 17.23
CA ILE A 16 13.44 8.64 17.44
C ILE A 16 13.61 8.16 18.88
N ARG A 17 13.28 9.03 19.85
CA ARG A 17 13.46 8.72 21.28
C ARG A 17 12.39 7.76 21.81
N GLU A 18 11.20 7.82 21.24
CA GLU A 18 10.05 7.00 21.64
C GLU A 18 9.69 5.97 20.55
N GLU A 19 10.65 5.57 19.70
CA GLU A 19 10.42 4.60 18.62
C GLU A 19 9.83 3.27 19.14
N LEU A 20 10.18 2.86 20.37
CA LEU A 20 9.71 1.63 21.01
C LEU A 20 8.18 1.55 21.14
N VAL A 21 7.49 2.68 21.29
CA VAL A 21 6.02 2.71 21.38
C VAL A 21 5.35 2.78 20.02
N MET A 22 6.13 2.90 18.94
CA MET A 22 5.63 3.00 17.57
C MET A 22 5.71 1.67 16.83
N SER A 23 4.84 1.47 15.84
CA SER A 23 4.82 0.24 15.05
C SER A 23 4.37 0.43 13.62
N LEU A 24 5.13 -0.13 12.68
CA LEU A 24 4.78 -0.28 11.27
C LEU A 24 4.23 -1.68 10.93
N ASN A 25 3.98 -2.50 11.95
CA ASN A 25 3.46 -3.85 11.77
C ASN A 25 2.15 -3.82 11.00
N THR A 26 2.10 -4.65 9.97
CA THR A 26 1.00 -4.71 9.02
C THR A 26 0.57 -6.16 8.87
N VAL A 27 -0.75 -6.35 8.81
CA VAL A 27 -1.34 -7.66 8.55
C VAL A 27 -2.17 -7.62 7.28
N LEU A 28 -2.04 -8.66 6.45
CA LEU A 28 -2.71 -8.82 5.17
C LEU A 28 -3.66 -10.01 5.20
N GLY A 29 -4.83 -9.86 4.57
CA GLY A 29 -5.90 -10.85 4.56
C GLY A 29 -7.22 -10.35 5.14
N ALA A 30 -8.24 -11.18 5.04
CA ALA A 30 -9.58 -10.88 5.54
C ALA A 30 -9.59 -10.74 7.08
N ARG A 31 -10.19 -9.67 7.58
CA ARG A 31 -10.30 -9.43 9.02
C ARG A 31 -11.26 -10.43 9.65
N PRO A 32 -10.89 -11.01 10.81
CA PRO A 32 -11.77 -11.89 11.55
C PRO A 32 -12.93 -11.10 12.17
N ASN A 33 -13.98 -11.83 12.55
CA ASN A 33 -15.03 -11.28 13.40
C ASN A 33 -14.46 -11.02 14.79
N VAL A 34 -14.63 -9.80 15.30
CA VAL A 34 -14.11 -9.39 16.62
C VAL A 34 -14.98 -9.88 17.78
N LEU A 35 -16.21 -10.32 17.50
CA LEU A 35 -17.17 -10.79 18.50
C LEU A 35 -17.15 -12.32 18.68
N GLU A 36 -16.45 -13.05 17.80
CA GLU A 36 -16.36 -14.51 17.87
C GLU A 36 -15.09 -14.93 18.60
N GLU A 37 -15.27 -15.73 19.66
CA GLU A 37 -14.18 -16.40 20.35
C GLU A 37 -13.83 -17.70 19.63
N GLY A 38 -12.57 -17.87 19.22
CA GLY A 38 -12.09 -19.08 18.56
C GLY A 38 -10.84 -18.84 17.72
N PRO A 39 -10.21 -19.91 17.20
CA PRO A 39 -9.15 -19.77 16.22
C PRO A 39 -9.69 -18.97 15.04
N LEU A 40 -9.06 -17.83 14.74
CA LEU A 40 -9.43 -16.97 13.62
C LEU A 40 -9.48 -17.87 12.38
N GLY A 41 -10.68 -18.23 11.91
CA GLY A 41 -10.88 -19.20 10.82
C GLY A 41 -10.26 -18.78 9.48
N LYS A 42 -9.53 -17.66 9.46
CA LYS A 42 -8.80 -17.09 8.34
C LYS A 42 -7.38 -16.76 8.78
N ARG A 43 -6.39 -17.27 8.05
CA ARG A 43 -4.98 -16.93 8.26
C ARG A 43 -4.72 -15.50 7.78
N LEU A 44 -3.86 -14.80 8.51
CA LEU A 44 -3.35 -13.49 8.16
C LEU A 44 -1.86 -13.61 7.86
N LEU A 45 -1.38 -12.85 6.87
CA LEU A 45 0.05 -12.63 6.71
C LEU A 45 0.47 -11.49 7.63
N PHE A 46 1.58 -11.67 8.31
CA PHE A 46 2.21 -10.63 9.09
C PHE A 46 3.45 -10.11 8.37
N THR A 47 3.63 -8.79 8.36
CA THR A 47 4.86 -8.11 7.94
C THR A 47 5.16 -6.97 8.89
N THR A 48 6.44 -6.68 9.09
CA THR A 48 6.89 -5.63 10.02
C THR A 48 6.76 -4.22 9.45
N SER A 49 6.36 -4.09 8.18
CA SER A 49 6.30 -2.80 7.49
C SER A 49 5.32 -2.81 6.33
N PRO A 50 4.66 -1.67 6.04
CA PRO A 50 3.81 -1.56 4.85
C PRO A 50 4.62 -1.49 3.54
N VAL A 51 5.93 -1.24 3.60
CA VAL A 51 6.79 -1.14 2.41
C VAL A 51 7.41 -2.50 2.09
N LEU A 52 6.97 -3.11 1.00
CA LEU A 52 7.40 -4.46 0.60
C LEU A 52 8.69 -4.41 -0.23
N LEU A 53 9.59 -5.35 0.04
CA LEU A 53 10.72 -5.65 -0.83
C LEU A 53 10.29 -6.58 -1.98
N PRO A 54 11.06 -6.66 -3.08
CA PRO A 54 10.72 -7.48 -4.24
C PRO A 54 10.37 -8.94 -3.90
N GLN A 55 11.18 -9.58 -3.04
CA GLN A 55 10.97 -10.97 -2.64
C GLN A 55 9.66 -11.15 -1.85
N ALA A 56 9.36 -10.26 -0.91
CA ALA A 56 8.14 -10.30 -0.12
C ALA A 56 6.89 -10.07 -0.99
N PHE A 57 6.94 -9.11 -1.91
CA PHE A 57 5.86 -8.86 -2.85
C PHE A 57 5.63 -10.05 -3.80
N ALA A 58 6.71 -10.63 -4.35
CA ALA A 58 6.62 -11.82 -5.19
C ALA A 58 6.00 -13.01 -4.44
N ALA A 59 6.40 -13.23 -3.18
CA ALA A 59 5.82 -14.24 -2.32
C ALA A 59 4.31 -14.02 -2.15
N ILE A 60 3.88 -12.79 -1.81
CA ILE A 60 2.45 -12.44 -1.69
C ILE A 60 1.71 -12.72 -3.01
N ARG A 61 2.21 -12.25 -4.14
CA ARG A 61 1.56 -12.43 -5.46
C ARG A 61 1.42 -13.91 -5.85
N SER A 62 2.38 -14.74 -5.43
CA SER A 62 2.41 -16.17 -5.70
C SER A 62 1.55 -17.02 -4.77
N LEU A 63 0.89 -16.43 -3.76
CA LEU A 63 0.05 -17.18 -2.82
C LEU A 63 -1.13 -17.86 -3.53
N ARG A 64 -1.25 -19.17 -3.32
CA ARG A 64 -2.32 -20.03 -3.85
C ARG A 64 -2.95 -20.91 -2.76
N ARG A 65 -3.07 -20.38 -1.54
CA ARG A 65 -3.78 -21.06 -0.46
C ARG A 65 -5.26 -20.71 -0.50
N SER A 66 -6.12 -21.68 -0.19
CA SER A 66 -7.58 -21.53 -0.24
C SER A 66 -8.12 -20.39 0.63
N ASP A 67 -7.46 -20.11 1.76
CA ASP A 67 -7.84 -19.08 2.74
C ASP A 67 -7.12 -17.74 2.54
N LEU A 68 -6.16 -17.67 1.62
CA LEU A 68 -5.28 -16.53 1.42
C LEU A 68 -4.91 -16.36 -0.06
N THR A 69 -5.94 -16.15 -0.88
CA THR A 69 -5.81 -15.93 -2.31
C THR A 69 -5.53 -14.45 -2.61
N CYS A 70 -4.77 -14.21 -3.68
CA CYS A 70 -4.45 -12.87 -4.16
C CYS A 70 -5.02 -12.68 -5.57
N ALA A 71 -5.61 -11.52 -5.83
CA ALA A 71 -6.05 -11.12 -7.16
C ALA A 71 -5.41 -9.79 -7.56
N THR A 72 -5.00 -9.64 -8.82
CA THR A 72 -4.41 -8.39 -9.33
C THR A 72 -5.43 -7.66 -10.19
N VAL A 73 -5.65 -6.37 -9.89
CA VAL A 73 -6.52 -5.48 -10.64
C VAL A 73 -5.65 -4.40 -11.27
N ALA A 74 -5.64 -4.38 -12.60
CA ALA A 74 -4.88 -3.40 -13.36
C ALA A 74 -5.49 -1.99 -13.27
N ILE A 75 -4.68 -1.02 -12.86
CA ILE A 75 -5.03 0.40 -12.69
C ILE A 75 -4.46 1.26 -13.82
N HIS A 76 -4.70 0.86 -15.07
CA HIS A 76 -4.40 1.62 -16.28
C HIS A 76 -5.65 1.71 -17.19
N PHE A 77 -5.62 2.61 -18.16
CA PHE A 77 -6.71 2.84 -19.13
C PHE A 77 -6.17 3.25 -20.50
N GLU A 78 -6.98 3.12 -21.55
CA GLU A 78 -6.56 3.51 -22.91
C GLU A 78 -6.45 5.04 -23.00
N ALA A 79 -5.25 5.53 -23.32
CA ALA A 79 -4.92 6.95 -23.37
C ALA A 79 -5.77 7.72 -24.39
N SER A 80 -6.18 7.05 -25.48
CA SER A 80 -7.05 7.60 -26.52
C SER A 80 -8.45 7.98 -26.02
N GLN A 81 -8.88 7.48 -24.86
CA GLN A 81 -10.20 7.76 -24.29
C GLN A 81 -10.27 9.06 -23.49
N GLY A 82 -9.14 9.76 -23.30
CA GLY A 82 -9.08 11.04 -22.62
C GLY A 82 -9.62 11.01 -21.18
N PRO A 83 -10.07 12.17 -20.64
CA PRO A 83 -10.54 12.29 -19.26
C PRO A 83 -11.73 11.38 -18.91
N GLU A 84 -12.67 11.18 -19.84
CA GLU A 84 -13.79 10.27 -19.61
C GLU A 84 -13.34 8.81 -19.48
N GLY A 85 -12.27 8.44 -20.20
CA GLY A 85 -11.62 7.14 -20.08
C GLY A 85 -11.17 6.86 -18.65
N LEU A 86 -10.56 7.85 -17.99
CA LEU A 86 -10.14 7.74 -16.59
C LEU A 86 -11.34 7.50 -15.65
N GLN A 87 -12.44 8.25 -15.82
CA GLN A 87 -13.63 8.08 -15.00
C GLN A 87 -14.25 6.68 -15.16
N ARG A 88 -14.38 6.21 -16.40
CA ARG A 88 -14.88 4.84 -16.69
C ARG A 88 -13.94 3.78 -16.12
N ALA A 89 -12.63 3.98 -16.25
CA ALA A 89 -11.63 3.06 -15.74
C ALA A 89 -11.64 2.97 -14.21
N LEU A 90 -11.83 4.09 -13.50
CA LEU A 90 -12.00 4.07 -12.04
C LEU A 90 -13.22 3.26 -11.61
N LYS A 91 -14.35 3.44 -12.29
CA LYS A 91 -15.56 2.63 -12.02
C LYS A 91 -15.29 1.14 -12.28
N ARG A 92 -14.67 0.81 -13.41
CA ARG A 92 -14.25 -0.55 -13.77
C ARG A 92 -13.34 -1.17 -12.70
N VAL A 93 -12.34 -0.42 -12.21
CA VAL A 93 -11.40 -0.90 -11.18
C VAL A 93 -12.14 -1.19 -9.87
N CYS A 94 -13.04 -0.31 -9.44
CA CYS A 94 -13.88 -0.52 -8.26
C CYS A 94 -14.76 -1.79 -8.39
N GLU A 95 -15.44 -1.95 -9.52
CA GLU A 95 -16.28 -3.11 -9.80
C GLU A 95 -15.47 -4.41 -9.90
N GLN A 96 -14.31 -4.37 -10.53
CA GLN A 96 -13.42 -5.52 -10.61
C GLN A 96 -12.92 -5.91 -9.22
N ALA A 97 -12.50 -4.95 -8.40
CA ALA A 97 -12.08 -5.24 -7.03
C ALA A 97 -13.21 -5.91 -6.23
N VAL A 98 -14.46 -5.43 -6.34
CA VAL A 98 -15.62 -6.08 -5.72
C VAL A 98 -15.78 -7.52 -6.20
N LYS A 99 -15.72 -7.76 -7.51
CA LYS A 99 -15.83 -9.11 -8.10
C LYS A 99 -14.75 -10.05 -7.56
N GLU A 100 -13.51 -9.60 -7.47
CA GLU A 100 -12.41 -10.43 -6.95
C GLU A 100 -12.59 -10.73 -5.45
N VAL A 101 -13.05 -9.76 -4.67
CA VAL A 101 -13.37 -9.98 -3.24
C VAL A 101 -14.52 -10.98 -3.07
N ASP A 102 -15.56 -10.90 -3.90
CA ASP A 102 -16.69 -11.83 -3.86
C ASP A 102 -16.29 -13.25 -4.31
N ARG A 103 -15.26 -13.38 -5.15
CA ARG A 103 -14.60 -14.65 -5.48
C ARG A 103 -13.69 -15.19 -4.38
N GLY A 104 -13.54 -14.45 -3.27
CA GLY A 104 -12.77 -14.86 -2.11
C GLY A 104 -11.35 -14.32 -2.05
N ALA A 105 -10.97 -13.32 -2.87
CA ALA A 105 -9.64 -12.71 -2.81
C ALA A 105 -9.38 -12.02 -1.46
N ALA A 106 -8.59 -12.67 -0.60
CA ALA A 106 -8.18 -12.14 0.70
C ALA A 106 -7.23 -10.93 0.55
N ILE A 107 -6.54 -10.82 -0.58
CA ILE A 107 -5.67 -9.70 -0.93
C ILE A 107 -5.97 -9.26 -2.37
N VAL A 108 -6.27 -7.98 -2.55
CA VAL A 108 -6.39 -7.34 -3.86
C VAL A 108 -5.16 -6.47 -4.09
N ILE A 109 -4.41 -6.77 -5.15
CA ILE A 109 -3.26 -6.00 -5.61
C ILE A 109 -3.75 -5.02 -6.67
N LEU A 110 -3.65 -3.71 -6.41
CA LEU A 110 -3.83 -2.67 -7.42
C LEU A 110 -2.49 -2.43 -8.09
N SER A 111 -2.40 -2.65 -9.41
CA SER A 111 -1.12 -2.61 -10.14
C SER A 111 -1.19 -1.69 -11.36
N ASP A 112 -0.29 -0.71 -11.42
CA ASP A 112 -0.09 0.11 -12.64
C ASP A 112 0.90 -0.53 -13.63
N HIS A 113 1.35 -1.76 -13.36
CA HIS A 113 2.19 -2.50 -14.28
C HIS A 113 1.47 -2.74 -15.62
N GLY A 114 2.21 -2.69 -16.73
CA GLY A 114 1.64 -2.85 -18.07
C GLY A 114 1.17 -1.54 -18.74
N ILE A 115 1.57 -0.40 -18.19
CA ILE A 115 1.51 0.89 -18.89
C ILE A 115 2.33 0.87 -20.18
N SER A 116 1.87 1.65 -21.15
CA SER A 116 2.50 1.76 -22.48
C SER A 116 2.12 3.10 -23.10
N ALA A 117 2.60 3.37 -24.32
CA ALA A 117 2.16 4.53 -25.10
C ALA A 117 0.64 4.57 -25.32
N SER A 118 -0.04 3.41 -25.33
CA SER A 118 -1.50 3.34 -25.46
C SER A 118 -2.22 3.24 -24.12
N LYS A 119 -1.54 2.80 -23.05
CA LYS A 119 -2.13 2.56 -21.72
C LYS A 119 -1.57 3.54 -20.70
N ALA A 120 -2.35 4.55 -20.35
CA ALA A 120 -2.01 5.51 -19.32
C ALA A 120 -2.29 4.95 -17.91
N PRO A 121 -1.42 5.21 -16.91
CA PRO A 121 -1.69 4.83 -15.52
C PRO A 121 -2.81 5.67 -14.92
N ILE A 122 -3.63 5.05 -14.08
CA ILE A 122 -4.45 5.77 -13.10
C ILE A 122 -3.53 6.10 -11.92
N PRO A 123 -3.48 7.35 -11.43
CA PRO A 123 -2.67 7.69 -10.26
C PRO A 123 -2.96 6.73 -9.10
N SER A 124 -1.93 6.13 -8.53
CA SER A 124 -2.08 5.01 -7.59
C SER A 124 -2.90 5.40 -6.35
N LEU A 125 -2.72 6.63 -5.87
CA LEU A 125 -3.47 7.21 -4.76
C LEU A 125 -4.98 7.33 -5.08
N LEU A 126 -5.31 7.77 -6.29
CA LEU A 126 -6.70 7.93 -6.73
C LEU A 126 -7.39 6.58 -6.86
N ALA A 127 -6.73 5.60 -7.48
CA ALA A 127 -7.25 4.23 -7.59
C ALA A 127 -7.45 3.59 -6.21
N THR A 128 -6.46 3.73 -5.32
CA THR A 128 -6.51 3.18 -3.96
C THR A 128 -7.67 3.77 -3.16
N ALA A 129 -7.79 5.10 -3.12
CA ALA A 129 -8.87 5.77 -2.41
C ALA A 129 -10.24 5.39 -2.96
N ALA A 130 -10.41 5.36 -4.29
CA ALA A 130 -11.66 5.00 -4.94
C ALA A 130 -12.09 3.57 -4.56
N VAL A 131 -11.19 2.59 -4.70
CA VAL A 131 -11.45 1.18 -4.34
C VAL A 131 -11.70 1.04 -2.85
N HIS A 132 -10.87 1.67 -2.01
CA HIS A 132 -11.01 1.63 -0.56
C HIS A 132 -12.41 2.05 -0.11
N HIS A 133 -12.85 3.25 -0.52
CA HIS A 133 -14.17 3.75 -0.15
C HIS A 133 -15.31 2.98 -0.81
N HIS A 134 -15.13 2.47 -2.03
CA HIS A 134 -16.15 1.65 -2.68
C HIS A 134 -16.34 0.30 -1.96
N LEU A 135 -15.25 -0.35 -1.53
CA LEU A 135 -15.31 -1.56 -0.70
C LEU A 135 -15.94 -1.31 0.66
N ILE A 136 -15.76 -0.11 1.26
CA ILE A 136 -16.46 0.26 2.50
C ILE A 136 -17.96 0.36 2.25
N ARG A 137 -18.37 1.18 1.26
CA ARG A 137 -19.80 1.38 0.92
C ARG A 137 -20.53 0.08 0.56
N THR A 138 -19.81 -0.88 0.01
CA THR A 138 -20.35 -2.19 -0.38
C THR A 138 -20.18 -3.27 0.70
N GLY A 139 -19.72 -2.94 1.91
CA GLY A 139 -19.60 -3.88 3.03
C GLY A 139 -18.51 -4.95 2.86
N ARG A 140 -17.51 -4.70 2.01
CA ARG A 140 -16.47 -5.67 1.60
C ARG A 140 -15.07 -5.33 2.09
N ARG A 141 -14.82 -4.13 2.60
CA ARG A 141 -13.47 -3.69 3.01
C ARG A 141 -12.82 -4.59 4.07
N MET A 142 -13.61 -5.20 4.95
CA MET A 142 -13.10 -6.14 5.97
C MET A 142 -12.78 -7.53 5.40
N LYS A 143 -13.26 -7.87 4.20
CA LYS A 143 -13.04 -9.18 3.57
C LYS A 143 -11.72 -9.29 2.81
N THR A 144 -11.00 -8.17 2.62
CA THR A 144 -9.75 -8.15 1.85
C THR A 144 -8.78 -7.09 2.37
N THR A 145 -7.52 -7.17 1.95
CA THR A 145 -6.56 -6.06 2.08
C THR A 145 -6.11 -5.55 0.72
N LEU A 146 -5.83 -4.25 0.65
CA LEU A 146 -5.33 -3.62 -0.56
C LEU A 146 -3.80 -3.57 -0.52
N VAL A 147 -3.15 -4.12 -1.54
CA VAL A 147 -1.71 -3.97 -1.77
C VAL A 147 -1.53 -3.16 -3.05
N VAL A 148 -0.60 -2.20 -3.06
CA VAL A 148 -0.42 -1.30 -4.20
C VAL A 148 0.94 -1.53 -4.84
N GLU A 149 0.95 -2.04 -6.06
CA GLU A 149 2.14 -2.09 -6.94
C GLU A 149 2.11 -0.84 -7.83
N ALA A 150 3.01 0.10 -7.60
CA ALA A 150 2.96 1.40 -8.26
C ALA A 150 4.33 1.96 -8.62
N GLY A 151 4.40 2.61 -9.79
CA GLY A 151 5.59 3.29 -10.29
C GLY A 151 5.67 4.75 -9.87
N ASP A 152 4.55 5.40 -9.55
CA ASP A 152 4.48 6.80 -9.10
C ASP A 152 4.82 7.00 -7.61
N VAL A 153 5.23 5.94 -6.90
CA VAL A 153 5.57 5.97 -5.48
C VAL A 153 7.09 5.92 -5.28
N HIS A 154 7.67 7.03 -4.85
CA HIS A 154 9.11 7.13 -4.56
C HIS A 154 9.45 8.04 -3.36
N GLU A 155 8.48 8.80 -2.83
CA GLU A 155 8.66 9.66 -1.67
C GLU A 155 7.91 9.15 -0.44
N VAL A 156 8.41 9.50 0.74
CA VAL A 156 7.77 9.20 2.02
C VAL A 156 6.31 9.68 2.04
N HIS A 157 6.02 10.86 1.49
CA HIS A 157 4.67 11.41 1.46
C HIS A 157 3.71 10.61 0.57
N HIS A 158 4.19 10.02 -0.53
CA HIS A 158 3.38 9.15 -1.39
C HIS A 158 2.97 7.89 -0.62
N VAL A 159 3.91 7.31 0.13
CA VAL A 159 3.67 6.15 1.00
C VAL A 159 2.65 6.48 2.09
N ALA A 160 2.83 7.60 2.80
CA ALA A 160 1.91 8.04 3.85
C ALA A 160 0.50 8.27 3.30
N CYS A 161 0.37 8.96 2.16
CA CYS A 161 -0.94 9.14 1.51
C CYS A 161 -1.60 7.81 1.15
N LEU A 162 -0.89 6.88 0.52
CA LEU A 162 -1.47 5.58 0.16
C LEU A 162 -1.97 4.81 1.38
N VAL A 163 -1.19 4.76 2.46
CA VAL A 163 -1.61 4.11 3.71
C VAL A 163 -2.80 4.85 4.32
N GLY A 164 -2.74 6.18 4.41
CA GLY A 164 -3.81 7.04 4.93
C GLY A 164 -5.12 6.93 4.16
N TYR A 165 -5.07 6.58 2.88
CA TYR A 165 -6.25 6.32 2.02
C TYR A 165 -6.59 4.84 1.83
N GLY A 166 -5.98 3.95 2.64
CA GLY A 166 -6.48 2.60 2.85
C GLY A 166 -5.63 1.46 2.28
N ALA A 167 -4.44 1.75 1.72
CA ALA A 167 -3.47 0.73 1.37
C ALA A 167 -2.97 0.00 2.62
N SER A 168 -2.98 -1.33 2.57
CA SER A 168 -2.37 -2.16 3.60
C SER A 168 -0.87 -2.24 3.45
N ALA A 169 -0.39 -2.51 2.24
CA ALA A 169 1.03 -2.51 1.92
C ALA A 169 1.24 -1.97 0.49
N LEU A 170 2.48 -1.65 0.16
CA LEU A 170 2.86 -1.10 -1.14
C LEU A 170 4.21 -1.66 -1.61
N TYR A 171 4.35 -1.76 -2.92
CA TYR A 171 5.53 -2.20 -3.63
C TYR A 171 5.91 -1.13 -4.68
N PRO A 172 6.84 -0.20 -4.33
CA PRO A 172 7.27 0.88 -5.22
C PRO A 172 8.28 0.37 -6.25
N TYR A 173 7.82 -0.42 -7.23
CA TYR A 173 8.72 -1.15 -8.12
C TYR A 173 9.64 -0.24 -8.95
N LEU A 174 9.15 0.92 -9.40
CA LEU A 174 9.94 1.81 -10.26
C LEU A 174 11.06 2.50 -9.46
N ALA A 175 10.82 2.82 -8.19
CA ALA A 175 11.88 3.30 -7.30
C ALA A 175 13.00 2.24 -7.17
N TYR A 176 12.64 0.96 -6.98
CA TYR A 176 13.61 -0.13 -6.91
C TYR A 176 14.34 -0.37 -8.24
N GLN A 177 13.64 -0.30 -9.38
CA GLN A 177 14.26 -0.40 -10.70
C GLN A 177 15.22 0.77 -10.95
N THR A 178 14.90 1.97 -10.46
CA THR A 178 15.78 3.14 -10.53
C THR A 178 17.05 2.90 -9.73
N ILE A 179 16.94 2.39 -8.49
CA ILE A 179 18.11 2.01 -7.68
C ILE A 179 18.98 0.97 -8.40
N LYS A 180 18.35 -0.04 -9.03
CA LYS A 180 19.08 -1.05 -9.81
C LYS A 180 19.83 -0.44 -10.99
N THR A 181 19.20 0.50 -11.69
CA THR A 181 19.82 1.22 -12.81
C THR A 181 21.00 2.09 -12.32
N MET A 182 20.87 2.72 -11.15
CA MET A 182 21.95 3.48 -10.53
C MET A 182 23.13 2.59 -10.14
N GLU A 183 22.89 1.38 -9.64
CA GLU A 183 23.95 0.39 -9.37
C GLU A 183 24.70 0.04 -10.64
N GLN A 184 23.97 -0.34 -11.71
CA GLN A 184 24.55 -0.72 -13.00
C GLN A 184 25.37 0.42 -13.63
N ALA A 185 24.96 1.66 -13.39
CA ALA A 185 25.70 2.85 -13.82
C ALA A 185 26.86 3.24 -12.87
N GLY A 186 27.17 2.45 -11.83
CA GLY A 186 28.24 2.72 -10.87
C GLY A 186 27.98 3.91 -9.94
N ARG A 187 26.72 4.38 -9.83
CA ARG A 187 26.36 5.59 -9.07
C ARG A 187 26.13 5.35 -7.57
N LEU A 188 26.20 4.10 -7.11
CA LEU A 188 26.03 3.72 -5.70
C LEU A 188 27.36 3.61 -4.93
N GLY A 189 28.50 3.80 -5.60
CA GLY A 189 29.82 3.61 -4.99
C GLY A 189 30.00 2.16 -4.51
N ALA A 190 30.36 1.98 -3.24
CA ALA A 190 30.57 0.66 -2.64
C ALA A 190 29.28 -0.04 -2.16
N VAL A 191 28.12 0.60 -2.27
CA VAL A 191 26.85 0.06 -1.79
C VAL A 191 26.27 -0.89 -2.82
N THR A 192 26.00 -2.13 -2.42
CA THR A 192 25.33 -3.14 -3.26
C THR A 192 23.84 -2.82 -3.46
N PHE A 193 23.21 -3.35 -4.51
CA PHE A 193 21.76 -3.21 -4.73
C PHE A 193 20.93 -3.62 -3.51
N ASP A 194 21.22 -4.77 -2.90
CA ASP A 194 20.46 -5.27 -1.75
C ASP A 194 20.58 -4.33 -0.54
N GLN A 195 21.78 -3.79 -0.27
CA GLN A 195 21.98 -2.79 0.77
C GLN A 195 21.21 -1.49 0.45
N ALA A 196 21.24 -1.04 -0.81
CA ALA A 196 20.53 0.15 -1.24
C ALA A 196 19.00 0.01 -1.09
N LEU A 197 18.44 -1.18 -1.38
CA LEU A 197 17.03 -1.47 -1.12
C LEU A 197 16.69 -1.39 0.37
N GLN A 198 17.53 -1.94 1.25
CA GLN A 198 17.32 -1.85 2.69
C GLN A 198 17.43 -0.40 3.19
N HIS A 199 18.41 0.37 2.70
CA HIS A 199 18.56 1.78 3.05
C HIS A 199 17.35 2.61 2.61
N TYR A 200 16.87 2.43 1.39
CA TYR A 200 15.66 3.09 0.91
C TYR A 200 14.45 2.74 1.77
N LYS A 201 14.22 1.44 2.01
CA LYS A 201 13.12 0.96 2.84
C LYS A 201 13.17 1.56 4.24
N LYS A 202 14.33 1.52 4.90
CA LYS A 202 14.55 2.10 6.23
C LYS A 202 14.28 3.61 6.26
N ALA A 203 14.74 4.35 5.25
CA ALA A 203 14.50 5.79 5.16
C ALA A 203 13.00 6.11 5.02
N VAL A 204 12.27 5.32 4.21
CA VAL A 204 10.82 5.47 4.07
C VAL A 204 10.09 5.11 5.36
N GLU A 205 10.52 4.07 6.06
CA GLU A 205 9.94 3.66 7.37
C GLU A 205 10.10 4.75 8.42
N GLN A 206 11.31 5.27 8.60
CA GLN A 206 11.58 6.38 9.53
C GLN A 206 10.80 7.64 9.15
N GLY A 207 10.70 7.91 7.85
CA GLY A 207 9.88 9.01 7.34
C GLY A 207 8.39 8.83 7.66
N LEU A 208 7.86 7.61 7.53
CA LEU A 208 6.47 7.30 7.83
C LEU A 208 6.19 7.42 9.34
N LEU A 209 7.07 6.90 10.19
CA LEU A 209 7.01 7.08 11.64
C LEU A 209 6.98 8.58 11.99
N LYS A 210 7.86 9.37 11.38
CA LYS A 210 7.87 10.83 11.57
C LYS A 210 6.57 11.51 11.14
N ILE A 211 5.92 11.07 10.06
CA ILE A 211 4.63 11.65 9.64
C ILE A 211 3.53 11.29 10.64
N MET A 212 3.45 10.03 11.04
CA MET A 212 2.46 9.56 12.02
C MET A 212 2.62 10.27 13.38
N SER A 213 3.87 10.47 13.81
CA SER A 213 4.18 11.07 15.11
C SER A 213 3.72 12.52 15.23
N LYS A 214 3.59 13.26 14.11
CA LYS A 214 3.06 14.65 14.09
C LYS A 214 1.64 14.76 14.63
N MET A 215 0.87 13.67 14.57
CA MET A 215 -0.50 13.60 15.06
C MET A 215 -0.61 12.75 16.33
N GLY A 216 0.51 12.35 16.93
CA GLY A 216 0.55 11.47 18.10
C GLY A 216 0.09 10.04 17.80
N ILE A 217 0.18 9.58 16.55
CA ILE A 217 -0.25 8.24 16.16
C ILE A 217 0.93 7.27 16.26
N SER A 218 0.80 6.26 17.12
CA SER A 218 1.89 5.29 17.34
C SER A 218 1.85 4.10 16.39
N THR A 219 0.69 3.69 15.86
CA THR A 219 0.59 2.49 15.01
C THR A 219 0.11 2.78 13.59
N VAL A 220 0.74 2.14 12.60
CA VAL A 220 0.32 2.25 11.19
C VAL A 220 -1.07 1.67 10.96
N GLY A 221 -1.49 0.74 11.83
CA GLY A 221 -2.84 0.19 11.85
C GLY A 221 -3.89 1.27 12.06
N SER A 222 -3.66 2.18 13.02
CA SER A 222 -4.55 3.31 13.31
C SER A 222 -4.42 4.44 12.28
N TYR A 223 -3.24 4.64 11.70
CA TYR A 223 -3.03 5.64 10.64
C TYR A 223 -3.75 5.27 9.33
N ARG A 224 -3.87 3.97 9.05
CA ARG A 224 -4.45 3.46 7.81
C ARG A 224 -5.93 3.82 7.66
N GLY A 225 -6.26 4.49 6.56
CA GLY A 225 -7.63 4.92 6.29
C GLY A 225 -8.08 6.15 7.09
N ALA A 226 -7.20 6.74 7.91
CA ALA A 226 -7.55 7.88 8.75
C ALA A 226 -7.58 9.23 7.99
N GLN A 227 -6.99 9.30 6.79
CA GLN A 227 -6.95 10.51 5.95
C GLN A 227 -6.26 11.72 6.60
N ILE A 228 -5.05 11.50 7.14
CA ILE A 228 -4.27 12.44 7.96
C ILE A 228 -2.97 12.86 7.26
#